data_AF-A0A927TZ64-F1
#
_entry.id   AF-A0A927TZ64-F1
#
_cell.length_a   1.000
_cell.length_b   1.000
_cell.length_c   1.000
_cell.angle_alpha   90.00
_cell.angle_beta   90.00
_cell.angle_gamma   90.00
#
_symmetry.space_group_name_H-M   'P 1'
#
loop_
_entity.id
_entity.type
_entity.pdbx_description
1 polymer ?
#
loop_
_entity_poly.entity_id
_entity_poly.type
_entity_poly.pdbx_seq_one_letter_code
_entity_poly.pdbx_strand_id
1 'polypeptide(L)'
;MKNKIKAFLKNNILFCLMLLFCLAMYVYGMELKAYGYCVTSREESVMPIALAFVETGRGVFPWNLEWQEYETEKTSPAETQDIDFIDRVISFADASEGVEETDSPGTDFSPEDENLMAGIEEDGYLPSEDKGVVSFVTVEETYFDDAVFIGDSRMVGVYEYAGIESATYYAKVSMTIFDLMESRVTTNDSVRTVREGLEENQFGKVYLMVGLNELGTGDVDYFIAAYQGVIEEIRALQPEAIIYIQGIMHVAGDMDRSDSIFNNENINERNEALRQLANGEDVFYIDVNEVYDDENGNLRSDCTSDDVHLYGNCYEEWYQFFMHHGVPTDAEGSKEDDE
;
A
#
# COMPACT_ATOMS: atom_id res chain seq x y z
N MET A 1 -17.14 36.07 17.64
CA MET A 1 -16.56 34.72 17.78
C MET A 1 -17.58 33.69 18.28
N LYS A 2 -18.19 33.85 19.47
CA LYS A 2 -19.19 32.89 20.02
C LYS A 2 -20.36 32.51 19.09
N ASN A 3 -20.90 33.47 18.33
CA ASN A 3 -22.01 33.20 17.40
C ASN A 3 -21.56 32.43 16.14
N LYS A 4 -20.32 32.63 15.70
CA LYS A 4 -19.72 31.89 14.58
C LYS A 4 -19.41 30.44 14.98
N ILE A 5 -18.89 30.24 16.20
CA ILE A 5 -18.65 28.90 16.77
C ILE A 5 -19.96 28.14 16.94
N LYS A 6 -21.02 28.77 17.47
CA LYS A 6 -22.34 28.13 17.59
C LYS A 6 -22.94 27.74 16.23
N ALA A 7 -22.78 28.59 15.21
CA ALA A 7 -23.23 28.30 13.85
C ALA A 7 -22.43 27.14 13.23
N PHE A 8 -21.10 27.14 13.43
CA PHE A 8 -20.23 26.05 12.99
C PHE A 8 -20.59 24.72 13.65
N LEU A 9 -20.76 24.68 14.97
CA LEU A 9 -21.16 23.48 15.71
C LEU A 9 -22.53 22.96 15.28
N LYS A 10 -23.48 23.85 14.98
CA LYS A 10 -24.83 23.47 14.55
C LYS A 10 -24.87 22.93 13.11
N ASN A 11 -24.03 23.46 12.22
CA ASN A 11 -23.98 23.01 10.83
C ASN A 11 -23.06 21.80 10.63
N ASN A 12 -22.16 21.53 11.57
CA ASN A 12 -21.19 20.44 11.52
C ASN A 12 -21.36 19.48 12.70
N ILE A 13 -22.62 19.17 13.07
CA ILE A 13 -22.94 18.28 14.19
C ILE A 13 -22.27 16.91 13.99
N LEU A 14 -22.30 16.37 12.76
CA LEU A 14 -21.70 15.07 12.45
C LEU A 14 -20.18 15.08 12.66
N PHE A 15 -19.48 16.12 12.20
CA PHE A 15 -18.05 16.32 12.44
C PHE A 15 -17.73 16.44 13.93
N CYS A 16 -18.57 17.15 14.69
CA CYS A 16 -18.40 17.27 16.14
C CYS A 16 -18.63 15.94 16.87
N LEU A 17 -19.60 15.14 16.41
CA LEU A 17 -19.83 13.79 16.93
C LEU A 17 -18.66 12.87 16.62
N MET A 18 -18.09 12.95 15.41
CA MET A 18 -16.90 12.21 15.00
C MET A 18 -15.69 12.56 15.87
N LEU A 19 -15.44 13.86 16.12
CA LEU A 19 -14.35 14.30 17.01
C LEU A 19 -14.54 13.81 18.45
N LEU A 20 -15.77 13.86 18.97
CA LEU A 20 -16.08 13.34 20.30
C LEU A 20 -15.89 11.83 20.37
N PHE A 21 -16.25 11.11 19.31
CA PHE A 21 -16.04 9.67 19.19
C PHE A 21 -14.55 9.32 19.15
N CYS A 22 -13.75 10.01 18.33
CA CYS A 22 -12.29 9.81 18.27
C CYS A 22 -11.63 10.07 19.64
N LEU A 23 -12.05 11.12 20.34
CA LEU A 23 -11.53 11.42 21.68
C LEU A 23 -11.91 10.32 22.69
N ALA A 24 -13.14 9.80 22.62
CA ALA A 24 -13.58 8.70 23.47
C ALA A 24 -12.78 7.42 23.21
N MET A 25 -12.52 7.08 21.94
CA MET A 25 -11.69 5.93 21.56
C MET A 25 -10.23 6.11 21.99
N TYR A 26 -9.69 7.31 21.89
CA TYR A 26 -8.35 7.62 22.36
C TYR A 26 -8.22 7.41 23.88
N VAL A 27 -9.17 7.94 24.67
CA VAL A 27 -9.18 7.76 26.13
C VAL A 27 -9.34 6.29 26.50
N TYR A 28 -10.25 5.57 25.84
CA TYR A 28 -10.46 4.14 26.06
C TYR A 28 -9.20 3.32 25.77
N GLY A 29 -8.51 3.61 24.67
CA GLY A 29 -7.22 3.01 24.35
C GLY A 29 -6.14 3.25 25.40
N MET A 30 -6.04 4.47 25.91
CA MET A 30 -5.09 4.80 26.98
C MET A 30 -5.40 4.00 28.26
N GLU A 31 -6.68 3.80 28.55
CA GLU A 31 -7.15 3.03 29.70
C GLU A 31 -6.84 1.53 29.53
N LEU A 32 -7.11 0.93 28.37
CA LEU A 32 -6.70 -0.45 28.06
C LEU A 32 -5.20 -0.68 28.24
N LYS A 33 -4.37 0.27 27.75
CA LYS A 33 -2.92 0.21 27.93
C LYS A 33 -2.52 0.24 29.40
N ALA A 34 -3.20 1.03 30.23
CA ALA A 34 -2.99 1.07 31.67
C ALA A 34 -3.39 -0.25 32.38
N TYR A 35 -4.35 -1.00 31.83
CA TYR A 35 -4.74 -2.34 32.29
C TYR A 35 -3.87 -3.48 31.73
N GLY A 36 -2.81 -3.16 30.97
CA GLY A 36 -1.88 -4.16 30.45
C GLY A 36 -2.35 -4.87 29.17
N TYR A 37 -3.42 -4.39 28.53
CA TYR A 37 -3.77 -4.85 27.18
C TYR A 37 -2.76 -4.28 26.19
N CYS A 38 -2.20 -5.15 25.36
CA CYS A 38 -1.29 -4.78 24.29
C CYS A 38 -1.66 -5.51 23.01
N VAL A 39 -1.44 -4.83 21.88
CA VAL A 39 -1.36 -5.53 20.59
C VAL A 39 -0.03 -6.27 20.61
N THR A 40 -0.04 -7.54 20.23
CA THR A 40 1.18 -8.35 20.08
C THR A 40 1.95 -7.90 18.84
N SER A 41 2.38 -6.65 18.80
CA SER A 41 3.43 -6.17 17.92
C SER A 41 4.59 -5.75 18.83
N ARG A 42 5.81 -6.05 18.39
CA ARG A 42 7.03 -5.91 19.20
C ARG A 42 7.49 -4.45 19.39
N GLU A 43 6.59 -3.48 19.27
CA GLU A 43 6.85 -2.04 19.32
C GLU A 43 6.08 -1.35 20.46
N GLU A 44 6.77 -0.54 21.27
CA GLU A 44 6.25 0.06 22.50
C GLU A 44 5.22 1.21 22.31
N SER A 45 4.79 1.52 21.09
CA SER A 45 3.84 2.61 20.84
C SER A 45 2.68 2.25 19.90
N VAL A 46 1.82 1.33 20.33
CA VAL A 46 0.46 1.24 19.77
C VAL A 46 -0.28 2.55 20.05
N MET A 47 -0.77 3.21 18.99
CA MET A 47 -1.67 4.36 19.10
C MET A 47 -2.92 3.96 19.91
N PRO A 48 -3.36 4.74 20.91
CA PRO A 48 -4.49 4.36 21.77
C PRO A 48 -5.76 3.99 21.01
N ILE A 49 -6.05 4.72 19.92
CA ILE A 49 -7.23 4.44 19.09
C ILE A 49 -7.15 3.04 18.44
N ALA A 50 -5.96 2.60 18.00
CA ALA A 50 -5.78 1.27 17.43
C ALA A 50 -6.03 0.17 18.47
N LEU A 51 -5.53 0.37 19.70
CA LEU A 51 -5.77 -0.57 20.80
C LEU A 51 -7.27 -0.68 21.14
N ALA A 52 -8.01 0.44 21.11
CA ALA A 52 -9.46 0.46 21.33
C ALA A 52 -10.22 -0.39 20.29
N PHE A 53 -9.84 -0.32 19.01
CA PHE A 53 -10.49 -1.12 17.97
C PHE A 53 -10.17 -2.61 18.08
N VAL A 54 -8.89 -2.96 18.28
CA VAL A 54 -8.44 -4.36 18.40
C VAL A 54 -9.14 -5.06 19.57
N GLU A 55 -9.17 -4.44 20.74
CA GLU A 55 -9.75 -5.06 21.93
C GLU A 55 -11.28 -5.12 21.89
N THR A 56 -11.93 -4.11 21.27
CA THR A 56 -13.38 -4.18 21.00
C THR A 56 -13.70 -5.37 20.08
N GLY A 57 -12.88 -5.63 19.06
CA GLY A 57 -13.01 -6.80 18.18
C GLY A 57 -12.84 -8.13 18.91
N ARG A 58 -12.13 -8.15 20.05
CA ARG A 58 -11.96 -9.30 20.95
C ARG A 58 -13.08 -9.42 22.00
N GLY A 59 -14.08 -8.54 21.97
CA GLY A 59 -15.19 -8.51 22.92
C GLY A 59 -14.84 -7.91 24.27
N VAL A 60 -13.72 -7.20 24.38
CA VAL A 60 -13.35 -6.43 25.58
C VAL A 60 -14.07 -5.08 25.51
N PHE A 61 -14.80 -4.75 26.56
CA PHE A 61 -15.56 -3.50 26.66
C PHE A 61 -15.32 -2.83 28.01
N PRO A 62 -15.47 -1.49 28.13
CA PRO A 62 -15.26 -0.78 29.39
C PRO A 62 -16.05 -1.32 30.59
N TRP A 63 -17.25 -1.85 30.37
CA TRP A 63 -18.11 -2.41 31.42
C TRP A 63 -17.82 -3.89 31.75
N ASN A 64 -16.90 -4.52 31.01
CA ASN A 64 -16.45 -5.90 31.22
C ASN A 64 -15.04 -5.97 31.85
N LEU A 65 -14.41 -4.84 32.13
CA LEU A 65 -13.10 -4.79 32.79
C LEU A 65 -13.28 -5.10 34.29
N GLU A 66 -12.94 -6.34 34.70
CA GLU A 66 -12.86 -6.69 36.12
C GLU A 66 -11.55 -6.14 36.73
N TRP A 67 -11.65 -5.45 37.86
CA TRP A 67 -10.51 -4.95 38.62
C TRP A 67 -9.70 -6.12 39.20
N GLN A 68 -8.53 -6.42 38.63
CA GLN A 68 -7.50 -7.18 39.34
C GLN A 68 -6.52 -6.19 39.98
N GLU A 69 -6.52 -6.14 41.32
CA GLU A 69 -5.44 -5.52 42.08
C GLU A 69 -4.15 -6.31 41.82
N TYR A 70 -3.21 -5.74 41.05
CA TYR A 70 -1.87 -6.28 40.95
C TYR A 70 -1.04 -5.83 42.17
N GLU A 71 -0.71 -6.78 43.04
CA GLU A 71 0.36 -6.61 44.02
C GLU A 71 1.70 -6.43 43.28
N THR A 72 2.36 -5.30 43.54
CA THR A 72 3.67 -4.98 42.97
C THR A 72 4.75 -5.76 43.71
N GLU A 73 5.21 -6.86 43.11
CA GLU A 73 6.42 -7.54 43.60
C GLU A 73 7.67 -6.77 43.13
N LYS A 74 8.43 -6.30 44.11
CA LYS A 74 9.66 -5.51 43.95
C LYS A 74 10.78 -6.34 43.31
N THR A 75 11.38 -5.81 42.25
CA THR A 75 12.82 -6.02 41.97
C THR A 75 13.50 -4.68 41.65
N SER A 76 14.65 -4.49 42.28
CA SER A 76 15.47 -3.25 42.39
C SER A 76 16.46 -3.09 41.22
N PRO A 77 17.09 -1.91 41.03
CA PRO A 77 17.57 -1.44 39.72
C PRO A 77 19.07 -1.66 39.48
N ALA A 78 19.45 -1.81 38.20
CA ALA A 78 20.77 -1.58 37.62
C ALA A 78 20.57 -1.40 36.10
N GLU A 79 21.18 -0.48 35.36
CA GLU A 79 22.14 0.59 35.57
C GLU A 79 21.88 1.59 34.43
N THR A 80 21.79 2.88 34.73
CA THR A 80 21.68 3.96 33.74
C THR A 80 23.05 4.26 33.15
N GLN A 81 23.16 4.29 31.82
CA GLN A 81 24.18 5.09 31.12
C GLN A 81 23.57 5.81 29.90
N ASP A 82 23.57 7.14 30.04
CA ASP A 82 23.68 8.21 29.04
C ASP A 82 22.59 8.41 27.97
N ILE A 83 21.64 9.26 28.36
CA ILE A 83 20.74 10.03 27.49
C ILE A 83 21.48 11.30 27.08
N ASP A 84 21.99 11.36 25.85
CA ASP A 84 22.58 12.60 25.29
C ASP A 84 22.18 12.86 23.82
N PHE A 85 21.10 12.21 23.33
CA PHE A 85 20.63 12.37 21.94
C PHE A 85 19.39 13.27 21.82
N ILE A 86 18.54 13.34 22.87
CA ILE A 86 17.24 14.03 22.80
C ILE A 86 17.39 15.56 22.78
N ASP A 87 18.43 16.12 23.40
CA ASP A 87 18.67 17.57 23.41
C ASP A 87 19.14 18.13 22.04
N ARG A 88 19.49 17.26 21.08
CA ARG A 88 19.97 17.68 19.75
C ARG A 88 18.89 17.68 18.67
N VAL A 89 17.74 17.05 18.93
CA VAL A 89 16.59 17.03 18.00
C VAL A 89 15.63 18.20 18.29
N ILE A 90 15.55 18.66 19.54
CA ILE A 90 14.66 19.76 19.94
C ILE A 90 15.16 21.13 19.41
N SER A 91 16.44 21.27 19.02
CA SER A 91 16.98 22.54 18.51
C SER A 91 16.70 22.84 17.03
N PHE A 92 16.04 21.94 16.28
CA PHE A 92 15.66 22.18 14.88
C PHE A 92 14.19 22.59 14.71
N ALA A 93 13.36 22.47 15.75
CA ALA A 93 11.92 22.74 15.66
C ALA A 93 11.53 24.19 16.01
N ASP A 94 12.48 25.05 16.39
CA ASP A 94 12.19 26.41 16.90
C ASP A 94 12.79 27.55 16.04
N ALA A 95 12.98 27.31 14.74
CA ALA A 95 13.48 28.33 13.82
C ALA A 95 12.74 28.35 12.46
N SER A 96 11.43 28.58 12.48
CA SER A 96 10.74 29.23 11.36
C SER A 96 9.34 29.75 11.74
N GLU A 97 9.26 30.76 12.61
CA GLU A 97 8.16 31.72 12.56
C GLU A 97 8.73 33.12 12.30
N GLY A 98 8.28 33.72 11.19
CA GLY A 98 8.49 35.12 10.85
C GLY A 98 9.00 35.35 9.44
N VAL A 99 8.11 35.75 8.52
CA VAL A 99 8.17 37.02 7.76
C VAL A 99 6.90 37.12 6.88
N GLU A 100 6.44 38.36 6.73
CA GLU A 100 5.13 38.86 6.31
C GLU A 100 4.75 38.70 4.83
N GLU A 101 3.45 38.86 4.55
CA GLU A 101 2.87 39.19 3.24
C GLU A 101 3.58 40.38 2.57
N THR A 102 3.98 40.26 1.30
CA THR A 102 3.78 41.32 0.28
C THR A 102 3.90 40.78 -1.16
N ASP A 103 2.91 41.19 -1.95
CA ASP A 103 2.87 41.48 -3.40
C ASP A 103 3.28 40.44 -4.46
N SER A 104 2.32 40.25 -5.37
CA SER A 104 2.44 39.57 -6.65
C SER A 104 3.45 40.27 -7.57
N PRO A 105 4.11 39.50 -8.44
CA PRO A 105 4.05 39.87 -9.85
C PRO A 105 3.67 38.66 -10.71
N GLY A 106 2.72 38.87 -11.60
CA GLY A 106 2.49 37.99 -12.74
C GLY A 106 3.62 38.09 -13.76
N THR A 107 3.99 36.95 -14.32
CA THR A 107 4.70 36.75 -15.60
C THR A 107 4.35 35.31 -16.02
N ASP A 108 3.40 35.12 -16.93
CA ASP A 108 3.65 34.97 -18.38
C ASP A 108 4.64 33.82 -18.67
N PHE A 109 4.10 32.62 -18.92
CA PHE A 109 4.82 31.53 -19.56
C PHE A 109 4.28 31.38 -20.99
N SER A 110 5.12 31.87 -21.92
CA SER A 110 5.05 31.66 -23.36
C SER A 110 5.24 30.17 -23.71
N PRO A 111 4.60 29.66 -24.79
CA PRO A 111 4.62 28.24 -25.15
C PRO A 111 5.91 27.90 -25.91
N GLU A 112 6.96 27.51 -25.20
CA GLU A 112 8.19 26.98 -25.81
C GLU A 112 8.78 25.86 -24.94
N ASP A 113 8.04 24.76 -24.75
CA ASP A 113 8.58 23.46 -24.32
C ASP A 113 7.86 22.30 -25.05
N GLU A 114 7.48 22.53 -26.32
CA GLU A 114 6.96 21.50 -27.24
C GLU A 114 8.08 20.70 -27.95
N ASN A 115 9.28 20.58 -27.36
CA ASN A 115 10.38 19.91 -28.08
C ASN A 115 11.21 18.95 -27.24
N LEU A 116 10.51 18.02 -26.59
CA LEU A 116 11.07 16.70 -26.23
C LEU A 116 10.25 15.57 -26.91
N MET A 117 9.80 15.80 -28.16
CA MET A 117 9.02 14.86 -28.97
C MET A 117 9.64 14.63 -30.35
N ALA A 118 10.97 14.55 -30.43
CA ALA A 118 11.68 14.24 -31.66
C ALA A 118 12.64 13.07 -31.44
N GLY A 119 12.15 11.85 -31.65
CA GLY A 119 13.01 10.67 -31.66
C GLY A 119 12.38 9.30 -31.47
N ILE A 120 11.06 9.15 -31.42
CA ILE A 120 10.45 7.82 -31.52
C ILE A 120 10.38 7.46 -32.99
N GLU A 121 11.38 6.71 -33.47
CA GLU A 121 11.29 6.03 -34.76
C GLU A 121 10.13 5.01 -34.68
N GLU A 122 9.23 5.13 -35.65
CA GLU A 122 8.00 4.39 -35.82
C GLU A 122 8.31 2.96 -36.30
N ASP A 123 8.96 2.16 -35.46
CA ASP A 123 9.07 0.72 -35.67
C ASP A 123 7.77 0.08 -35.14
N GLY A 124 6.86 -0.19 -36.08
CA GLY A 124 5.56 -0.78 -35.81
C GLY A 124 5.66 -2.04 -34.96
N TYR A 125 5.19 -1.94 -33.72
CA TYR A 125 4.88 -3.08 -32.86
C TYR A 125 3.69 -3.82 -33.49
N LEU A 126 4.00 -4.73 -34.41
CA LEU A 126 3.05 -5.75 -34.84
C LEU A 126 2.86 -6.72 -33.67
N PRO A 127 1.62 -7.08 -33.29
CA PRO A 127 1.40 -8.09 -32.27
C PRO A 127 2.01 -9.41 -32.80
N SER A 128 3.08 -9.87 -32.14
CA SER A 128 3.69 -11.16 -32.47
C SER A 128 2.69 -12.26 -32.13
N GLU A 129 2.50 -13.16 -33.10
CA GLU A 129 1.66 -14.35 -33.03
C GLU A 129 1.78 -15.12 -31.70
N ASP A 130 0.63 -15.44 -31.10
CA ASP A 130 0.35 -16.52 -30.14
C ASP A 130 1.58 -17.08 -29.40
N LYS A 131 2.16 -16.27 -28.50
CA LYS A 131 3.08 -16.77 -27.48
C LYS A 131 2.23 -17.54 -26.47
N GLY A 132 2.41 -18.85 -26.43
CA GLY A 132 1.61 -19.78 -25.63
C GLY A 132 1.38 -19.27 -24.21
N VAL A 133 0.15 -19.37 -23.74
CA VAL A 133 -0.28 -19.03 -22.39
C VAL A 133 0.68 -19.69 -21.39
N VAL A 134 1.50 -18.91 -20.71
CA VAL A 134 2.27 -19.42 -19.57
C VAL A 134 1.24 -19.82 -18.52
N SER A 135 1.18 -21.13 -18.27
CA SER A 135 0.34 -21.67 -17.21
C SER A 135 1.04 -21.41 -15.89
N PHE A 136 0.44 -20.58 -15.05
CA PHE A 136 0.86 -20.49 -13.67
C PHE A 136 0.71 -21.85 -12.96
N VAL A 137 1.52 -22.05 -11.91
CA VAL A 137 1.51 -23.25 -11.08
C VAL A 137 1.29 -22.89 -9.62
N THR A 138 0.82 -23.86 -8.86
CA THR A 138 0.83 -23.78 -7.40
C THR A 138 2.25 -23.93 -6.89
N VAL A 139 2.69 -23.00 -6.06
CA VAL A 139 4.02 -22.97 -5.45
C VAL A 139 3.97 -23.20 -3.96
N GLU A 140 5.12 -23.48 -3.36
CA GLU A 140 5.30 -23.53 -1.90
C GLU A 140 5.62 -22.13 -1.35
N GLU A 141 5.42 -21.91 -0.04
CA GLU A 141 5.67 -20.59 0.60
C GLU A 141 7.07 -20.03 0.34
N THR A 142 8.08 -20.91 0.26
CA THR A 142 9.47 -20.53 0.00
C THR A 142 9.68 -19.86 -1.36
N TYR A 143 8.69 -19.93 -2.26
CA TYR A 143 8.70 -19.20 -3.53
C TYR A 143 8.79 -17.68 -3.34
N PHE A 144 8.34 -17.16 -2.19
CA PHE A 144 8.36 -15.73 -1.88
C PHE A 144 9.58 -15.26 -1.10
N ASP A 145 10.54 -16.15 -0.78
CA ASP A 145 11.72 -15.81 0.02
C ASP A 145 12.63 -14.76 -0.66
N ASP A 146 12.59 -14.68 -1.99
CA ASP A 146 13.30 -13.70 -2.81
C ASP A 146 12.35 -12.72 -3.51
N ALA A 147 11.12 -12.59 -3.01
CA ALA A 147 10.10 -11.70 -3.58
C ALA A 147 10.10 -10.33 -2.91
N VAL A 148 9.82 -9.31 -3.72
CA VAL A 148 9.47 -7.96 -3.25
C VAL A 148 8.09 -7.57 -3.75
N PHE A 149 7.24 -7.10 -2.84
CA PHE A 149 5.92 -6.55 -3.11
C PHE A 149 5.96 -5.02 -3.03
N ILE A 150 5.62 -4.36 -4.13
CA ILE A 150 5.66 -2.89 -4.27
C ILE A 150 4.25 -2.38 -4.56
N GLY A 151 3.77 -1.41 -3.79
CA GLY A 151 2.44 -0.87 -4.05
C GLY A 151 1.88 0.12 -3.05
N ASP A 152 0.58 0.36 -3.18
CA ASP A 152 -0.16 1.37 -2.42
C ASP A 152 -0.74 0.84 -1.08
N SER A 153 -1.84 1.43 -0.60
CA SER A 153 -2.52 1.03 0.63
C SER A 153 -3.02 -0.42 0.61
N ARG A 154 -3.36 -0.97 -0.55
CA ARG A 154 -3.78 -2.38 -0.63
C ARG A 154 -2.60 -3.32 -0.49
N MET A 155 -1.43 -2.94 -1.01
CA MET A 155 -0.20 -3.69 -0.78
C MET A 155 0.29 -3.60 0.67
N VAL A 156 0.03 -2.47 1.35
CA VAL A 156 0.20 -2.39 2.81
C VAL A 156 -0.72 -3.40 3.51
N GLY A 157 -1.95 -3.58 3.05
CA GLY A 157 -2.83 -4.61 3.60
C GLY A 157 -2.34 -6.04 3.33
N VAL A 158 -1.71 -6.32 2.18
CA VAL A 158 -1.06 -7.61 1.93
C VAL A 158 0.04 -7.84 2.97
N TYR A 159 0.90 -6.85 3.21
CA TYR A 159 1.93 -6.92 4.25
C TYR A 159 1.33 -7.19 5.65
N GLU A 160 0.25 -6.50 6.02
CA GLU A 160 -0.34 -6.60 7.36
C GLU A 160 -1.12 -7.91 7.60
N TYR A 161 -1.76 -8.47 6.56
CA TYR A 161 -2.79 -9.50 6.74
C TYR A 161 -2.61 -10.78 5.90
N ALA A 162 -1.80 -10.77 4.83
CA ALA A 162 -1.66 -11.95 3.95
C ALA A 162 -0.73 -13.03 4.50
N GLY A 163 0.10 -12.73 5.51
CA GLY A 163 0.92 -13.72 6.20
C GLY A 163 2.16 -14.23 5.45
N ILE A 164 2.61 -13.53 4.39
CA ILE A 164 3.84 -13.90 3.65
C ILE A 164 5.06 -13.29 4.34
N GLU A 165 5.45 -13.86 5.50
CA GLU A 165 6.48 -13.28 6.36
C GLU A 165 7.88 -13.22 5.73
N SER A 166 8.20 -14.10 4.78
CA SER A 166 9.54 -14.17 4.17
C SER A 166 9.77 -13.14 3.07
N ALA A 167 8.71 -12.51 2.55
CA ALA A 167 8.83 -11.54 1.46
C ALA A 167 9.25 -10.15 1.96
N THR A 168 9.82 -9.37 1.04
CA THR A 168 10.09 -7.95 1.27
C THR A 168 8.92 -7.08 0.79
N TYR A 169 8.63 -6.00 1.51
CA TYR A 169 7.54 -5.08 1.18
C TYR A 169 8.03 -3.64 1.05
N TYR A 170 7.84 -3.08 -0.13
CA TYR A 170 8.02 -1.66 -0.45
C TYR A 170 6.66 -1.02 -0.74
N ALA A 171 5.82 -0.98 0.29
CA ALA A 171 4.45 -0.47 0.18
C ALA A 171 4.23 0.80 1.01
N LYS A 172 3.37 1.70 0.51
CA LYS A 172 3.00 2.94 1.18
C LYS A 172 1.61 3.39 0.75
N VAL A 173 0.79 3.85 1.70
CA VAL A 173 -0.52 4.44 1.41
C VAL A 173 -0.40 5.59 0.38
N SER A 174 -1.32 5.58 -0.59
CA SER A 174 -1.43 6.57 -1.68
C SER A 174 -0.21 6.65 -2.60
N MET A 175 0.64 5.61 -2.65
CA MET A 175 1.68 5.50 -3.67
C MET A 175 1.06 5.50 -5.07
N THR A 176 1.73 6.17 -6.00
CA THR A 176 1.38 6.17 -7.42
C THR A 176 2.55 5.69 -8.26
N ILE A 177 2.30 5.31 -9.51
CA ILE A 177 3.35 4.96 -10.47
C ILE A 177 4.30 6.13 -10.72
N PHE A 178 3.82 7.38 -10.60
CA PHE A 178 4.60 8.59 -10.88
C PHE A 178 5.66 8.90 -9.83
N ASP A 179 5.43 8.47 -8.58
CA ASP A 179 6.34 8.70 -7.45
C ASP A 179 6.87 7.41 -6.83
N LEU A 180 6.62 6.25 -7.46
CA LEU A 180 6.94 4.94 -6.93
C LEU A 180 8.42 4.80 -6.58
N MET A 181 9.32 5.10 -7.52
CA MET A 181 10.77 4.89 -7.32
C MET A 181 11.35 5.81 -6.23
N GLU A 182 10.79 7.02 -6.07
CA GLU A 182 11.23 8.01 -5.07
C GLU A 182 10.50 7.87 -3.73
N SER A 183 9.45 7.04 -3.66
CA SER A 183 8.63 6.91 -2.48
C SER A 183 9.42 6.30 -1.33
N ARG A 184 9.48 7.02 -0.20
CA ARG A 184 10.09 6.50 1.02
C ARG A 184 9.16 5.48 1.67
N VAL A 185 9.63 4.24 1.76
CA VAL A 185 8.95 3.10 2.37
C VAL A 185 9.65 2.72 3.67
N THR A 186 8.87 2.22 4.62
CA THR A 186 9.41 1.71 5.89
C THR A 186 9.53 0.20 5.76
N THR A 187 10.74 -0.30 5.95
CA THR A 187 11.05 -1.73 6.08
C THR A 187 11.38 -2.02 7.54
N ASN A 188 11.42 -3.29 7.93
CA ASN A 188 11.75 -3.70 9.31
C ASN A 188 13.05 -3.08 9.84
N ASP A 189 14.02 -2.83 8.96
CA ASP A 189 15.36 -2.41 9.36
C ASP A 189 15.66 -0.92 9.10
N SER A 190 14.86 -0.23 8.28
CA SER A 190 15.14 1.16 7.87
C SER A 190 14.03 1.83 7.07
N VAL A 191 14.15 3.15 6.90
CA VAL A 191 13.39 3.94 5.91
C VAL A 191 14.28 4.27 4.72
N ARG A 192 13.83 3.93 3.52
CA ARG A 192 14.55 4.10 2.24
C ARG A 192 13.57 4.38 1.10
N THR A 193 14.04 4.86 -0.05
CA THR A 193 13.20 4.89 -1.26
C THR A 193 13.05 3.49 -1.84
N VAL A 194 12.03 3.28 -2.68
CA VAL A 194 11.88 2.02 -3.44
C VAL A 194 13.13 1.77 -4.29
N ARG A 195 13.64 2.81 -4.98
CA ARG A 195 14.89 2.71 -5.75
C ARG A 195 16.07 2.26 -4.88
N GLU A 196 16.33 2.92 -3.76
CA GLU A 196 17.41 2.55 -2.84
C GLU A 196 17.25 1.09 -2.39
N GLY A 197 16.02 0.66 -2.10
CA GLY A 197 15.72 -0.73 -1.73
C GLY A 197 16.04 -1.74 -2.83
N LEU A 198 15.78 -1.39 -4.09
CA LEU A 198 16.10 -2.20 -5.26
C LEU A 198 17.59 -2.12 -5.65
N GLU A 199 18.30 -1.06 -5.31
CA GLU A 199 19.76 -0.96 -5.51
C GLU A 199 20.53 -1.78 -4.48
N GLU A 200 20.04 -1.83 -3.24
CA GLU A 200 20.71 -2.50 -2.12
C GLU A 200 20.46 -4.02 -2.07
N ASN A 201 19.43 -4.51 -2.75
CA ASN A 201 19.01 -5.91 -2.70
C ASN A 201 18.79 -6.49 -4.10
N GLN A 202 18.80 -7.82 -4.20
CA GLN A 202 18.46 -8.53 -5.43
C GLN A 202 17.30 -9.48 -5.16
N PHE A 203 16.25 -9.34 -5.94
CA PHE A 203 15.02 -10.10 -5.84
C PHE A 203 14.88 -10.99 -7.07
N GLY A 204 14.41 -12.21 -6.88
CA GLY A 204 14.05 -13.07 -8.01
C GLY A 204 12.66 -12.75 -8.53
N LYS A 205 11.80 -12.08 -7.74
CA LYS A 205 10.41 -11.78 -8.10
C LYS A 205 10.02 -10.40 -7.62
N VAL A 206 9.36 -9.63 -8.48
CA VAL A 206 8.82 -8.30 -8.18
C VAL A 206 7.33 -8.32 -8.44
N TYR A 207 6.53 -8.10 -7.41
CA TYR A 207 5.07 -7.94 -7.52
C TYR A 207 4.72 -6.46 -7.43
N LEU A 208 4.18 -5.90 -8.50
CA LEU A 208 3.89 -4.48 -8.63
C LEU A 208 2.39 -4.23 -8.73
N MET A 209 1.83 -3.48 -7.77
CA MET A 209 0.43 -3.03 -7.82
C MET A 209 0.27 -1.57 -7.38
N VAL A 210 0.06 -0.70 -8.37
CA VAL A 210 -0.43 0.68 -8.25
C VAL A 210 -1.32 0.97 -9.46
N GLY A 211 -2.19 1.98 -9.39
CA GLY A 211 -3.05 2.35 -10.52
C GLY A 211 -4.42 2.91 -10.16
N LEU A 212 -4.92 2.64 -8.94
CA LEU A 212 -6.19 3.22 -8.48
C LEU A 212 -6.05 4.73 -8.25
N ASN A 213 -4.99 5.16 -7.55
CA ASN A 213 -4.77 6.56 -7.16
C ASN A 213 -4.53 7.49 -8.37
N GLU A 214 -4.18 6.90 -9.51
CA GLU A 214 -3.88 7.56 -10.76
C GLU A 214 -5.14 7.89 -11.55
N LEU A 215 -6.33 7.37 -11.17
CA LEU A 215 -7.56 7.49 -11.98
C LEU A 215 -7.93 8.95 -12.28
N GLY A 216 -7.59 9.87 -11.38
CA GLY A 216 -7.79 11.30 -11.57
C GLY A 216 -6.69 12.05 -12.32
N THR A 217 -5.63 11.38 -12.79
CA THR A 217 -4.42 12.03 -13.34
C THR A 217 -4.02 11.42 -14.68
N GLY A 218 -4.05 12.23 -15.73
CA GLY A 218 -3.69 11.82 -17.09
C GLY A 218 -4.67 10.83 -17.72
N ASP A 219 -4.43 10.50 -18.98
CA ASP A 219 -5.14 9.45 -19.70
C ASP A 219 -4.44 8.09 -19.57
N VAL A 220 -4.99 7.07 -20.22
CA VAL A 220 -4.43 5.71 -20.20
C VAL A 220 -3.02 5.68 -20.80
N ASP A 221 -2.76 6.43 -21.88
CA ASP A 221 -1.44 6.48 -22.52
C ASP A 221 -0.39 7.09 -21.59
N TYR A 222 -0.72 8.19 -20.91
CA TYR A 222 0.15 8.81 -19.90
C TYR A 222 0.45 7.85 -18.74
N PHE A 223 -0.58 7.14 -18.25
CA PHE A 223 -0.43 6.15 -17.20
C PHE A 223 0.50 4.99 -17.62
N ILE A 224 0.31 4.45 -18.82
CA ILE A 224 1.10 3.33 -19.34
C ILE A 224 2.54 3.73 -19.64
N ALA A 225 2.78 4.93 -20.17
CA ALA A 225 4.14 5.43 -20.38
C ALA A 225 4.92 5.52 -19.05
N ALA A 226 4.29 5.98 -17.97
CA ALA A 226 4.90 5.99 -16.64
C ALA A 226 5.16 4.57 -16.13
N TYR A 227 4.22 3.65 -16.33
CA TYR A 227 4.36 2.25 -15.92
C TYR A 227 5.50 1.53 -16.66
N GLN A 228 5.63 1.77 -17.96
CA GLN A 228 6.74 1.27 -18.78
C GLN A 228 8.08 1.77 -18.25
N GLY A 229 8.20 3.07 -17.97
CA GLY A 229 9.43 3.63 -17.40
C GLY A 229 9.81 3.00 -16.06
N VAL A 230 8.83 2.74 -15.18
CA VAL A 230 9.07 2.05 -13.91
C VAL A 230 9.50 0.59 -14.12
N ILE A 231 8.87 -0.14 -15.05
CA ILE A 231 9.26 -1.52 -15.37
C ILE A 231 10.68 -1.57 -15.92
N GLU A 232 11.05 -0.65 -16.83
CA GLU A 232 12.39 -0.55 -17.39
C GLU A 232 13.44 -0.26 -16.30
N GLU A 233 13.13 0.64 -15.36
CA GLU A 233 14.01 0.96 -14.24
C GLU A 233 14.16 -0.23 -13.27
N ILE A 234 13.05 -0.90 -12.92
CA ILE A 234 13.08 -2.14 -12.12
C ILE A 234 13.93 -3.19 -12.83
N ARG A 235 13.72 -3.43 -14.14
CA ARG A 235 14.50 -4.40 -14.93
C ARG A 235 15.99 -4.05 -14.96
N ALA A 236 16.34 -2.77 -15.02
CA ALA A 236 17.74 -2.34 -14.97
C ALA A 236 18.40 -2.63 -13.60
N LEU A 237 17.64 -2.51 -12.51
CA LEU A 237 18.10 -2.78 -11.14
C LEU A 237 18.03 -4.28 -10.76
N GLN A 238 17.11 -5.02 -11.37
CA GLN A 238 16.75 -6.41 -11.09
C GLN A 238 16.73 -7.22 -12.39
N PRO A 239 17.88 -7.42 -13.06
CA PRO A 239 17.94 -7.95 -14.42
C PRO A 239 17.33 -9.36 -14.57
N GLU A 240 17.44 -10.20 -13.54
CA GLU A 240 16.99 -11.59 -13.55
C GLU A 240 15.60 -11.79 -12.91
N ALA A 241 14.94 -10.72 -12.44
CA ALA A 241 13.68 -10.86 -11.72
C ALA A 241 12.51 -11.18 -12.64
N ILE A 242 11.59 -12.02 -12.19
CA ILE A 242 10.26 -12.15 -12.77
C ILE A 242 9.41 -10.99 -12.27
N ILE A 243 8.83 -10.21 -13.16
CA ILE A 243 7.97 -9.06 -12.81
C ILE A 243 6.51 -9.47 -12.99
N TYR A 244 5.73 -9.38 -11.91
CA TYR A 244 4.29 -9.56 -11.89
C TYR A 244 3.62 -8.19 -11.82
N ILE A 245 3.03 -7.76 -12.92
CA ILE A 245 2.11 -6.62 -12.97
C ILE A 245 0.76 -7.13 -12.46
N GLN A 246 0.31 -6.59 -11.34
CA GLN A 246 -1.01 -6.90 -10.82
C GLN A 246 -2.05 -5.95 -11.42
N GLY A 247 -3.17 -6.52 -11.84
CA GLY A 247 -4.36 -5.74 -12.16
C GLY A 247 -4.77 -4.85 -10.99
N ILE A 248 -5.20 -3.65 -11.31
CA ILE A 248 -5.84 -2.73 -10.37
C ILE A 248 -7.10 -3.44 -9.87
N MET A 249 -7.19 -3.60 -8.55
CA MET A 249 -8.37 -4.16 -7.92
C MET A 249 -9.59 -3.26 -8.14
N HIS A 250 -10.71 -3.87 -8.54
CA HIS A 250 -11.99 -3.21 -8.67
C HIS A 250 -12.47 -2.58 -7.35
N VAL A 251 -13.33 -1.59 -7.47
CA VAL A 251 -14.07 -1.02 -6.35
C VAL A 251 -15.43 -1.73 -6.21
N ALA A 252 -16.04 -1.64 -5.04
CA ALA A 252 -17.35 -2.22 -4.83
C ALA A 252 -18.46 -1.34 -5.44
N GLY A 253 -19.64 -1.93 -5.61
CA GLY A 253 -20.66 -1.39 -6.50
C GLY A 253 -21.20 -0.01 -6.14
N ASP A 254 -21.13 0.44 -4.88
CA ASP A 254 -21.57 1.79 -4.52
C ASP A 254 -20.61 2.86 -5.06
N MET A 255 -19.29 2.63 -4.98
CA MET A 255 -18.30 3.52 -5.57
C MET A 255 -18.36 3.50 -7.10
N ASP A 256 -18.41 2.30 -7.70
CA ASP A 256 -18.53 2.13 -9.17
C ASP A 256 -19.69 2.94 -9.77
N ARG A 257 -20.86 2.92 -9.10
CA ARG A 257 -22.05 3.65 -9.59
C ARG A 257 -22.03 5.15 -9.33
N SER A 258 -21.28 5.61 -8.34
CA SER A 258 -21.42 6.99 -7.81
C SER A 258 -20.25 7.91 -8.14
N ASP A 259 -19.06 7.35 -8.41
CA ASP A 259 -17.87 8.13 -8.72
C ASP A 259 -17.59 8.16 -10.24
N SER A 260 -17.36 9.35 -10.79
CA SER A 260 -17.09 9.53 -12.22
C SER A 260 -15.66 9.15 -12.63
N ILE A 261 -14.75 9.02 -11.65
CA ILE A 261 -13.32 8.78 -11.86
C ILE A 261 -12.94 7.40 -11.32
N PHE A 262 -13.28 7.12 -10.07
CA PHE A 262 -12.94 5.88 -9.38
C PHE A 262 -14.03 4.82 -9.57
N ASN A 263 -14.14 4.28 -10.79
CA ASN A 263 -15.12 3.26 -11.15
C ASN A 263 -14.49 2.12 -11.95
N ASN A 264 -15.22 1.00 -12.08
CA ASN A 264 -14.70 -0.21 -12.68
C ASN A 264 -14.58 -0.11 -14.21
N GLU A 265 -15.31 0.79 -14.88
CA GLU A 265 -15.09 1.08 -16.30
C GLU A 265 -13.67 1.63 -16.55
N ASN A 266 -13.29 2.69 -15.82
CA ASN A 266 -11.95 3.27 -15.94
C ASN A 266 -10.84 2.33 -15.45
N ILE A 267 -11.12 1.51 -14.42
CA ILE A 267 -10.18 0.48 -13.95
C ILE A 267 -9.94 -0.56 -15.04
N ASN A 268 -11.01 -1.02 -15.70
CA ASN A 268 -10.91 -2.01 -16.77
C ASN A 268 -10.10 -1.48 -17.97
N GLU A 269 -10.29 -0.22 -18.37
CA GLU A 269 -9.49 0.39 -19.44
C GLU A 269 -7.99 0.35 -19.12
N ARG A 270 -7.61 0.61 -17.87
CA ARG A 270 -6.21 0.53 -17.43
C ARG A 270 -5.70 -0.88 -17.27
N ASN A 271 -6.51 -1.79 -16.74
CA ASN A 271 -6.15 -3.19 -16.60
C ASN A 271 -5.88 -3.83 -17.96
N GLU A 272 -6.68 -3.51 -18.96
CA GLU A 272 -6.46 -3.96 -20.34
C GLU A 272 -5.12 -3.42 -20.89
N ALA A 273 -4.80 -2.16 -20.63
CA ALA A 273 -3.55 -1.58 -21.07
C ALA A 273 -2.33 -2.12 -20.29
N LEU A 274 -2.46 -2.38 -18.99
CA LEU A 274 -1.43 -3.03 -18.16
C LEU A 274 -1.15 -4.45 -18.64
N ARG A 275 -2.20 -5.20 -19.00
CA ARG A 275 -2.07 -6.56 -19.54
C ARG A 275 -1.19 -6.59 -20.79
N GLN A 276 -1.22 -5.54 -21.61
CA GLN A 276 -0.40 -5.43 -22.82
C GLN A 276 1.10 -5.17 -22.54
N LEU A 277 1.47 -4.81 -21.31
CA LEU A 277 2.88 -4.67 -20.91
C LEU A 277 3.54 -6.02 -20.58
N ALA A 278 2.75 -7.06 -20.35
CA ALA A 278 3.27 -8.41 -20.15
C ALA A 278 3.81 -8.99 -21.45
N ASN A 279 4.99 -9.60 -21.38
CA ASN A 279 5.64 -10.23 -22.54
C ASN A 279 5.54 -11.76 -22.53
N GLY A 280 5.08 -12.35 -21.43
CA GLY A 280 4.91 -13.80 -21.25
C GLY A 280 6.23 -14.57 -21.09
N GLU A 281 7.35 -13.87 -20.87
CA GLU A 281 8.68 -14.46 -20.69
C GLU A 281 9.22 -14.17 -19.30
N ASP A 282 9.29 -12.88 -18.93
CA ASP A 282 9.81 -12.41 -17.64
C ASP A 282 8.98 -11.26 -17.05
N VAL A 283 7.96 -10.78 -17.77
CA VAL A 283 6.94 -9.85 -17.30
C VAL A 283 5.56 -10.48 -17.53
N PHE A 284 4.82 -10.67 -16.45
CA PHE A 284 3.53 -11.35 -16.41
C PHE A 284 2.45 -10.42 -15.84
N TYR A 285 1.23 -10.58 -16.34
CA TYR A 285 0.05 -9.93 -15.79
C TYR A 285 -0.76 -10.95 -14.98
N ILE A 286 -1.12 -10.58 -13.75
CA ILE A 286 -2.00 -11.39 -12.88
C ILE A 286 -3.16 -10.54 -12.40
N ASP A 287 -4.36 -11.12 -12.36
CA ASP A 287 -5.60 -10.39 -12.07
C ASP A 287 -6.28 -10.92 -10.81
N VAL A 288 -6.04 -10.25 -9.68
CA VAL A 288 -6.63 -10.66 -8.40
C VAL A 288 -8.16 -10.44 -8.37
N ASN A 289 -8.73 -9.69 -9.32
CA ASN A 289 -10.18 -9.52 -9.39
C ASN A 289 -10.91 -10.86 -9.61
N GLU A 290 -10.25 -11.86 -10.21
CA GLU A 290 -10.80 -13.20 -10.40
C GLU A 290 -11.26 -13.88 -9.10
N VAL A 291 -10.66 -13.53 -7.95
CA VAL A 291 -11.07 -14.07 -6.65
C VAL A 291 -11.99 -13.14 -5.86
N TYR A 292 -12.04 -11.85 -6.18
CA TYR A 292 -12.75 -10.84 -5.39
C TYR A 292 -14.04 -10.32 -6.01
N ASP A 293 -14.18 -10.39 -7.33
CA ASP A 293 -15.33 -9.85 -8.02
C ASP A 293 -16.60 -10.67 -7.75
N ASP A 294 -17.71 -9.94 -7.60
CA ASP A 294 -19.05 -10.49 -7.60
C ASP A 294 -19.54 -10.79 -9.03
N GLU A 295 -20.78 -11.27 -9.15
CA GLU A 295 -21.40 -11.59 -10.44
C GLU A 295 -21.57 -10.39 -11.39
N ASN A 296 -21.39 -9.17 -10.89
CA ASN A 296 -21.48 -7.92 -11.64
C ASN A 296 -20.10 -7.34 -12.00
N GLY A 297 -19.00 -8.00 -11.62
CA GLY A 297 -17.64 -7.51 -11.85
C GLY A 297 -17.23 -6.38 -10.90
N ASN A 298 -17.82 -6.32 -9.69
CA ASN A 298 -17.39 -5.38 -8.65
C ASN A 298 -16.74 -6.13 -7.51
N LEU A 299 -15.83 -5.48 -6.77
CA LEU A 299 -15.35 -6.01 -5.50
C LEU A 299 -16.54 -6.36 -4.60
N ARG A 300 -16.59 -7.61 -4.13
CA ARG A 300 -17.68 -8.08 -3.27
C ARG A 300 -17.77 -7.25 -1.99
N SER A 301 -18.99 -6.82 -1.66
CA SER A 301 -19.26 -5.89 -0.56
C SER A 301 -18.97 -6.47 0.83
N ASP A 302 -18.92 -7.79 0.98
CA ASP A 302 -18.58 -8.44 2.26
C ASP A 302 -17.08 -8.38 2.57
N CYS A 303 -16.26 -7.92 1.61
CA CYS A 303 -14.83 -7.70 1.82
C CYS A 303 -14.43 -6.25 2.03
N THR A 304 -15.35 -5.28 2.01
CA THR A 304 -14.99 -3.87 2.18
C THR A 304 -16.08 -3.08 2.89
N SER A 305 -15.69 -2.07 3.67
CA SER A 305 -16.62 -1.09 4.27
C SER A 305 -16.70 0.24 3.52
N ASP A 306 -15.68 0.56 2.73
CA ASP A 306 -15.51 1.86 2.08
C ASP A 306 -15.46 1.76 0.56
N ASP A 307 -15.89 0.60 0.03
CA ASP A 307 -15.89 0.22 -1.38
C ASP A 307 -14.49 0.11 -2.03
N VAL A 308 -13.40 0.25 -1.25
CA VAL A 308 -12.03 0.32 -1.78
C VAL A 308 -11.11 -0.67 -1.08
N HIS A 309 -11.00 -0.58 0.25
CA HIS A 309 -10.03 -1.31 1.04
C HIS A 309 -10.62 -2.62 1.57
N LEU A 310 -9.82 -3.69 1.47
CA LEU A 310 -10.22 -4.99 1.96
C LEU A 310 -10.21 -5.04 3.50
N TYR A 311 -11.14 -5.78 4.08
CA TYR A 311 -11.02 -6.24 5.46
C TYR A 311 -9.85 -7.20 5.62
N GLY A 312 -9.21 -7.19 6.80
CA GLY A 312 -8.06 -8.05 7.09
C GLY A 312 -8.31 -9.54 6.81
N ASN A 313 -9.51 -10.05 7.13
CA ASN A 313 -9.88 -11.45 6.92
C ASN A 313 -10.07 -11.84 5.43
N CYS A 314 -10.10 -10.87 4.51
CA CYS A 314 -10.20 -11.14 3.07
C CYS A 314 -8.84 -11.32 2.40
N TYR A 315 -7.71 -10.97 3.04
CA TYR A 315 -6.38 -11.09 2.45
C TYR A 315 -5.87 -12.54 2.33
N GLU A 316 -6.47 -13.50 3.04
CA GLU A 316 -6.18 -14.93 2.85
C GLU A 316 -6.42 -15.35 1.39
N GLU A 317 -7.45 -14.83 0.74
CA GLU A 317 -7.73 -15.17 -0.66
C GLU A 317 -6.70 -14.57 -1.63
N TRP A 318 -6.13 -13.40 -1.31
CA TRP A 318 -5.03 -12.83 -2.07
C TRP A 318 -3.75 -13.66 -1.89
N TYR A 319 -3.48 -14.12 -0.66
CA TYR A 319 -2.38 -15.04 -0.39
C TYR A 319 -2.52 -16.32 -1.21
N GLN A 320 -3.70 -16.95 -1.17
CA GLN A 320 -3.97 -18.13 -1.99
C GLN A 320 -3.85 -17.81 -3.48
N PHE A 321 -4.31 -16.65 -3.93
CA PHE A 321 -4.13 -16.22 -5.32
C PHE A 321 -2.65 -16.20 -5.70
N PHE A 322 -1.76 -15.58 -4.91
CA PHE A 322 -0.32 -15.60 -5.18
C PHE A 322 0.26 -17.02 -5.20
N MET A 323 -0.16 -17.89 -4.27
CA MET A 323 0.28 -19.29 -4.23
C MET A 323 -0.08 -20.06 -5.50
N HIS A 324 -1.17 -19.73 -6.19
CA HIS A 324 -1.56 -20.37 -7.45
C HIS A 324 -0.98 -19.69 -8.71
N HIS A 325 -0.31 -18.55 -8.55
CA HIS A 325 0.17 -17.69 -9.64
C HIS A 325 1.69 -17.66 -9.77
N GLY A 326 2.38 -18.75 -9.41
CA GLY A 326 3.82 -18.86 -9.59
C GLY A 326 4.19 -19.22 -11.03
N VAL A 327 5.25 -18.60 -11.55
CA VAL A 327 5.94 -19.02 -12.78
C VAL A 327 7.02 -20.06 -12.39
N PRO A 328 7.02 -21.26 -13.01
CA PRO A 328 8.03 -22.27 -12.76
C PRO A 328 9.42 -21.73 -13.04
N THR A 329 10.37 -21.95 -12.13
CA THR A 329 11.79 -21.65 -12.37
C THR A 329 12.54 -22.96 -12.63
N ASP A 330 13.59 -22.93 -13.45
CA ASP A 330 14.37 -24.11 -13.84
C ASP A 330 14.98 -24.89 -12.66
N ALA A 331 14.97 -24.33 -11.44
CA ALA A 331 15.35 -25.02 -10.21
C ALA A 331 14.35 -26.13 -9.80
N GLU A 332 13.10 -26.07 -10.26
CA GLU A 332 12.03 -26.99 -9.88
C GLU A 332 11.67 -28.00 -10.98
N GLY A 333 12.04 -27.73 -12.24
CA GLY A 333 11.76 -28.59 -13.40
C GLY A 333 12.70 -29.79 -13.60
N SER A 334 13.56 -30.13 -12.63
CA SER A 334 14.53 -31.23 -12.75
C SER A 334 14.21 -32.48 -11.91
N LYS A 335 13.01 -32.55 -11.33
CA LYS A 335 12.52 -33.77 -10.67
C LYS A 335 11.32 -34.28 -11.47
N GLU A 336 11.36 -35.55 -11.86
CA GLU A 336 10.43 -36.26 -12.78
C GLU A 336 10.80 -36.01 -14.26
N ASP A 337 11.44 -36.90 -15.00
CA ASP A 337 11.16 -38.33 -15.20
C ASP A 337 12.45 -39.16 -15.29
N ASP A 338 12.73 -40.00 -14.30
CA ASP A 338 13.63 -41.16 -14.43
C ASP A 338 13.30 -42.13 -13.28
N GLU A 339 12.25 -42.95 -13.45
CA GLU A 339 12.15 -44.28 -12.82
C GLU A 339 11.17 -45.22 -13.53
#